data_AF-A0A0N4T9W3-F1
#
_entry.id   AF-A0A0N4T9W3-F1
#
_cell.length_a   1.000
_cell.length_b   1.000
_cell.length_c   1.000
_cell.angle_alpha   90.00
_cell.angle_beta   90.00
_cell.angle_gamma   90.00
#
_symmetry.space_group_name_H-M   'P 1'
#
loop_
_entity.id
_entity.type
_entity.pdbx_description
1 polymer ?
#
loop_
_entity_poly.entity_id
_entity_poly.type
_entity_poly.pdbx_seq_one_letter_code
_entity_poly.pdbx_strand_id
1 'polypeptide(L)'
;MGIMSYGHSTPSTIGGKTFCMFYALAGIPLGLVMFQSIGERINTFAAMLLRLCKRLAGKPAAVTHLDLILVASGCGTFLIASGAYVFQSYEKWTYFDSLYYCFITLTTIG
;
A
#
# COMPACT_ATOMS: atom_id res chain seq x y z
N MET A 1 -13.71 -4.93 -9.29
CA MET A 1 -15.12 -5.37 -9.31
C MET A 1 -15.11 -6.89 -9.17
N GLY A 2 -15.58 -7.40 -8.02
CA GLY A 2 -15.37 -8.76 -7.50
C GLY A 2 -14.16 -8.80 -6.54
N ILE A 3 -14.19 -9.31 -5.31
CA ILE A 3 -15.13 -10.26 -4.67
C ILE A 3 -15.08 -10.29 -3.11
N MET A 4 -14.51 -9.31 -2.40
CA MET A 4 -14.45 -9.37 -0.92
C MET A 4 -15.34 -8.30 -0.25
N SER A 5 -16.66 -8.54 -0.29
CA SER A 5 -17.59 -7.90 0.64
C SER A 5 -18.13 -8.98 1.57
N TYR A 6 -17.47 -9.17 2.72
CA TYR A 6 -18.04 -9.91 3.83
C TYR A 6 -19.30 -9.18 4.30
N GLY A 7 -20.44 -9.60 3.75
CA GLY A 7 -21.76 -8.97 3.86
C GLY A 7 -22.43 -9.11 5.22
N HIS A 8 -21.72 -8.86 6.32
CA HIS A 8 -22.32 -8.86 7.66
C HIS A 8 -22.95 -7.52 8.07
N SER A 9 -22.73 -6.45 7.29
CA SER A 9 -23.32 -5.13 7.52
C SER A 9 -23.57 -4.39 6.20
N THR A 10 -24.41 -4.97 5.33
CA THR A 10 -24.90 -4.24 4.15
C THR A 10 -26.15 -3.45 4.51
N PRO A 11 -26.24 -2.15 4.16
CA PRO A 11 -27.44 -1.36 4.42
C PRO A 11 -28.62 -1.95 3.64
N SER A 12 -29.59 -2.53 4.37
CA SER A 12 -30.77 -3.19 3.79
C SER A 12 -31.81 -2.19 3.23
N THR A 13 -31.61 -0.89 3.46
CA THR A 13 -32.50 0.19 3.00
C THR A 13 -32.10 0.73 1.63
N ILE A 14 -33.08 0.96 0.76
CA ILE A 14 -32.89 1.48 -0.62
C ILE A 14 -32.09 2.79 -0.63
N GLY A 15 -32.38 3.71 0.30
CA GLY A 15 -31.63 4.97 0.44
C GLY A 15 -30.15 4.79 0.80
N GLY A 16 -29.83 3.80 1.64
CA GLY A 16 -28.44 3.48 2.00
C GLY A 16 -27.64 2.91 0.82
N LYS A 17 -28.27 2.10 -0.03
CA LYS A 17 -27.65 1.57 -1.25
C LYS A 17 -27.32 2.68 -2.25
N THR A 18 -28.25 3.62 -2.46
CA THR A 18 -28.03 4.75 -3.38
C THR A 18 -26.94 5.69 -2.87
N PHE A 19 -26.92 6.01 -1.56
CA PHE A 19 -25.84 6.79 -0.97
C PHE A 19 -24.47 6.11 -1.12
N CYS A 20 -24.40 4.81 -0.85
CA CYS A 20 -23.17 4.02 -1.02
C CYS A 20 -22.66 4.04 -2.47
N MET A 21 -23.55 3.95 -3.47
CA MET A 21 -23.17 4.05 -4.88
C MET A 21 -22.51 5.40 -5.21
N PHE A 22 -23.09 6.53 -4.79
CA PHE A 22 -22.49 7.85 -5.03
C PHE A 22 -21.19 8.06 -4.27
N TYR A 23 -21.13 7.58 -3.01
CA TYR A 23 -19.91 7.63 -2.21
C TYR A 23 -18.78 6.81 -2.84
N ALA A 24 -19.06 5.61 -3.33
CA ALA A 24 -18.05 4.80 -4.03
C ALA A 24 -17.57 5.49 -5.31
N LEU A 25 -18.48 6.12 -6.06
CA LEU A 25 -18.15 6.77 -7.34
C LEU A 25 -17.21 7.98 -7.15
N ALA A 26 -17.39 8.77 -6.09
CA ALA A 26 -16.47 9.85 -5.73
C ALA A 26 -15.24 9.36 -4.94
N GLY A 27 -15.41 8.36 -4.09
CA GLY A 27 -14.38 7.84 -3.18
C GLY A 27 -13.28 7.06 -3.89
N ILE A 28 -13.60 6.27 -4.93
CA ILE A 28 -12.60 5.55 -5.71
C ILE A 28 -11.58 6.49 -6.36
N PRO A 29 -11.98 7.52 -7.15
CA PRO A 29 -11.01 8.42 -7.78
C PRO A 29 -10.25 9.27 -6.75
N LEU A 30 -10.92 9.75 -5.70
CA LEU A 30 -10.25 10.49 -4.62
C LEU A 30 -9.23 9.62 -3.88
N GLY A 31 -9.59 8.38 -3.57
CA GLY A 31 -8.71 7.41 -2.95
C GLY A 31 -7.48 7.12 -3.81
N LEU A 32 -7.67 6.91 -5.11
CA LEU A 32 -6.56 6.71 -6.05
C LEU A 32 -5.61 7.91 -6.09
N VAL A 33 -6.13 9.14 -6.19
CA VAL A 33 -5.30 10.35 -6.18
C VAL A 33 -4.56 10.52 -4.86
N MET A 34 -5.19 10.20 -3.73
CA MET A 34 -4.54 10.22 -2.42
C MET A 34 -3.40 9.20 -2.35
N PHE A 35 -3.61 7.96 -2.80
CA PHE A 35 -2.56 6.94 -2.86
C PHE A 35 -1.41 7.34 -3.78
N GLN A 36 -1.71 7.93 -4.95
CA GLN A 36 -0.69 8.43 -5.87
C GLN A 36 0.13 9.56 -5.23
N SER A 37 -0.54 10.53 -4.60
CA SER A 37 0.14 11.63 -3.91
C SER A 37 1.02 11.12 -2.77
N ILE A 38 0.56 10.15 -1.98
CA ILE A 38 1.35 9.54 -0.91
C ILE A 38 2.55 8.78 -1.50
N GLY A 39 2.33 8.00 -2.55
CA GLY A 39 3.40 7.26 -3.25
C GLY A 39 4.48 8.17 -3.81
N GLU A 40 4.12 9.31 -4.41
CA GLU A 40 5.07 10.29 -4.92
C GLU A 40 5.88 10.94 -3.79
N ARG A 41 5.26 11.23 -2.64
CA ARG A 41 5.96 11.74 -1.45
C ARG A 41 6.94 10.72 -0.89
N ILE A 42 6.54 9.45 -0.80
CA ILE A 42 7.43 8.35 -0.36
C ILE A 42 8.60 8.19 -1.33
N ASN A 43 8.35 8.20 -2.64
CA ASN A 43 9.38 8.08 -3.65
C ASN A 43 10.35 9.28 -3.63
N THR A 44 9.83 10.50 -3.43
CA THR A 44 10.66 11.70 -3.25
C THR A 44 11.51 11.62 -2.00
N PHE A 45 10.93 11.15 -0.89
CA PHE A 45 11.65 10.96 0.36
C PHE A 45 12.74 9.88 0.24
N ALA A 46 12.43 8.75 -0.39
CA ALA A 46 13.37 7.69 -0.71
C ALA A 46 14.52 8.22 -1.60
N ALA A 47 14.20 9.01 -2.64
CA ALA A 47 15.20 9.65 -3.48
C ALA A 47 16.08 10.64 -2.69
N MET A 48 15.52 11.40 -1.74
CA MET A 48 16.30 12.26 -0.85
C MET A 48 17.24 11.44 0.05
N LEU A 49 16.75 10.34 0.63
CA LEU A 49 17.55 9.45 1.47
C LEU A 49 18.68 8.81 0.68
N LEU A 50 18.41 8.31 -0.53
CA LEU A 50 19.42 7.78 -1.45
C LEU A 50 20.45 8.82 -1.84
N ARG A 51 20.03 10.07 -2.11
CA ARG A 51 20.93 11.18 -2.39
C ARG A 51 21.82 11.48 -1.19
N LEU A 52 21.28 11.44 0.03
CA LEU A 52 22.06 11.64 1.25
C LEU A 52 23.09 10.52 1.46
N CYS A 53 22.67 9.25 1.32
CA CYS A 53 23.58 8.10 1.39
C CYS A 53 24.67 8.15 0.31
N LYS A 54 24.32 8.50 -0.93
CA LYS A 54 25.30 8.65 -2.02
C LYS A 54 26.27 9.83 -1.77
N ARG A 55 25.78 10.93 -1.18
CA ARG A 55 26.63 12.05 -0.72
C ARG A 55 27.60 11.60 0.36
N LEU A 56 27.14 10.85 1.36
CA LEU A 56 28.01 10.27 2.41
C LEU A 56 29.03 9.27 1.83
N ALA A 57 28.66 8.54 0.78
CA ALA A 57 29.55 7.60 0.08
C ALA A 57 30.45 8.26 -0.99
N GLY A 58 30.41 9.59 -1.15
CA GLY A 58 31.26 10.32 -2.11
C GLY A 58 31.01 10.01 -3.60
N LYS A 59 29.88 9.38 -3.95
CA LYS A 59 29.55 8.98 -5.33
C LYS A 59 28.68 10.03 -6.03
N PRO A 60 28.77 10.18 -7.37
CA PRO A 60 27.94 11.12 -8.12
C PRO A 60 26.45 10.79 -7.92
N ALA A 61 25.67 11.81 -7.56
CA ALA A 61 24.26 11.71 -7.20
C ALA A 61 23.33 11.54 -8.43
N ALA A 62 23.73 10.73 -9.40
CA ALA A 62 22.86 10.32 -10.49
C ALA A 62 21.85 9.30 -9.93
N VAL A 63 20.59 9.70 -9.81
CA VAL A 63 19.49 8.81 -9.43
C VAL A 63 18.79 8.41 -10.71
N THR A 64 18.99 7.17 -11.14
CA THR A 64 18.38 6.62 -12.35
C THR A 64 16.99 6.09 -12.03
N HIS A 65 16.04 6.11 -12.98
CA HIS A 65 14.70 5.55 -12.80
C HIS A 65 14.69 4.11 -12.25
N LEU A 66 15.72 3.31 -12.59
CA LEU A 66 15.93 1.97 -12.04
C LEU A 66 16.19 1.96 -10.53
N ASP A 67 16.96 2.92 -10.01
CA ASP A 67 17.22 3.05 -8.56
C ASP A 67 15.91 3.34 -7.81
N LEU A 68 15.04 4.20 -8.37
CA LEU A 68 13.73 4.49 -7.77
C LEU A 68 12.81 3.27 -7.80
N ILE A 69 12.75 2.54 -8.92
CA ILE A 69 11.94 1.31 -9.03
C ILE A 69 12.42 0.24 -8.05
N LEU A 70 13.74 0.07 -7.92
CA LEU A 70 14.34 -0.93 -7.02
C LEU A 70 14.12 -0.59 -5.54
N VAL A 71 14.15 0.70 -5.19
CA VAL A 71 13.84 1.13 -3.82
C VAL A 71 12.36 1.07 -3.52
N ALA A 72 11.49 1.41 -4.48
CA ALA A 72 10.05 1.26 -4.31
C ALA A 72 9.64 -0.21 -4.11
N SER A 73 10.18 -1.13 -4.92
CA SER A 73 9.93 -2.57 -4.76
C SER A 73 10.55 -3.13 -3.47
N GLY A 74 11.77 -2.71 -3.13
CA GLY A 74 12.40 -3.07 -1.86
C GLY A 74 11.58 -2.62 -0.65
N CYS A 75 11.18 -1.35 -0.63
CA CYS A 75 10.34 -0.78 0.43
C CYS A 75 9.00 -1.52 0.55
N GLY A 76 8.35 -1.86 -0.56
CA GLY A 76 7.15 -2.68 -0.58
C GLY A 76 7.35 -4.06 0.08
N THR A 77 8.43 -4.76 -0.25
CA THR A 77 8.76 -6.06 0.37
C THR A 77 9.03 -5.93 1.86
N PHE A 78 9.72 -4.87 2.30
CA PHE A 78 9.95 -4.61 3.72
C PHE A 78 8.65 -4.31 4.48
N LEU A 79 7.72 -3.57 3.88
CA LEU A 79 6.40 -3.31 4.46
C LEU A 79 5.60 -4.61 4.64
N ILE A 80 5.60 -5.49 3.64
CA ILE A 80 4.92 -6.80 3.72
C ILE A 80 5.56 -7.69 4.79
N ALA A 81 6.89 -7.78 4.82
CA ALA A 81 7.61 -8.62 5.79
C ALA A 81 7.45 -8.12 7.23
N SER A 82 7.55 -6.81 7.45
CA SER A 82 7.34 -6.21 8.77
C SER A 82 5.88 -6.33 9.22
N GLY A 83 4.91 -6.11 8.32
CA GLY A 83 3.49 -6.37 8.58
C GLY A 83 3.24 -7.82 8.99
N ALA A 84 3.76 -8.78 8.24
CA ALA A 84 3.62 -10.20 8.56
C ALA A 84 4.24 -10.57 9.91
N TYR A 85 5.41 -10.00 10.26
CA TYR A 85 6.03 -10.21 11.57
C TYR A 85 5.18 -9.67 12.74
N VAL A 86 4.60 -8.48 12.55
CA VAL A 86 3.68 -7.87 13.52
C VAL A 86 2.42 -8.74 13.66
N PHE A 87 1.75 -9.09 12.57
CA PHE A 87 0.53 -9.92 12.60
C PHE A 87 0.77 -11.32 13.17
N GLN A 88 1.92 -11.93 12.89
CA GLN A 88 2.32 -13.20 13.51
C GLN A 88 2.37 -13.10 15.04
N SER A 89 2.82 -11.96 15.58
CA SER A 89 2.94 -11.76 17.03
C SER A 89 1.59 -11.46 17.69
N TYR A 90 0.72 -10.69 17.03
CA TYR A 90 -0.58 -10.31 17.57
C TYR A 90 -1.63 -11.43 17.43
N GLU A 91 -1.72 -12.08 16.27
CA GLU A 91 -2.77 -13.07 15.98
C GLU A 91 -2.31 -14.53 16.14
N LYS A 92 -1.02 -14.77 16.44
CA LYS A 92 -0.40 -16.11 16.55
C LYS A 92 -0.58 -16.97 15.29
N TRP A 93 -0.84 -16.35 14.14
CA TRP A 93 -0.94 -17.04 12.86
C TRP A 93 0.43 -17.46 12.35
N THR A 94 0.48 -18.42 11.42
CA THR A 94 1.76 -18.78 10.81
C THR A 94 2.29 -17.61 9.97
N TYR A 95 3.61 -17.54 9.81
CA TYR A 95 4.24 -16.49 9.00
C TYR A 95 3.72 -16.50 7.55
N PHE A 96 3.40 -17.68 7.02
CA PHE A 96 2.84 -17.83 5.67
C PHE A 96 1.43 -17.23 5.55
N ASP A 97 0.57 -17.47 6.54
CA ASP A 97 -0.80 -16.92 6.56
C ASP A 97 -0.78 -15.39 6.70
N SER A 98 0.13 -14.87 7.55
CA SER A 98 0.29 -13.43 7.76
C SER A 98 0.84 -12.72 6.52
N LEU A 99 1.79 -13.35 5.80
CA LEU A 99 2.27 -12.88 4.51
C LEU A 99 1.18 -12.89 3.45
N TYR A 100 0.40 -13.98 3.37
CA TYR A 100 -0.72 -14.10 2.43
C TYR A 100 -1.75 -13.00 2.66
N TYR A 101 -2.13 -12.77 3.93
CA TYR A 101 -3.05 -11.70 4.32
C TYR A 101 -2.52 -10.31 3.93
N CYS A 102 -1.26 -10.01 4.25
CA CYS A 102 -0.65 -8.74 3.87
C CYS A 102 -0.61 -8.57 2.34
N PHE A 103 -0.27 -9.61 1.59
CA PHE A 103 -0.21 -9.56 0.13
C PHE A 103 -1.59 -9.27 -0.49
N ILE A 104 -2.64 -10.00 -0.10
CA ILE A 104 -4.01 -9.80 -0.62
C ILE A 104 -4.53 -8.39 -0.30
N THR A 105 -4.23 -7.89 0.90
CA THR A 105 -4.63 -6.55 1.35
C THR A 105 -3.89 -5.45 0.58
N LEU A 106 -2.57 -5.55 0.44
CA LEU A 106 -1.75 -4.54 -0.26
C LEU A 106 -1.95 -4.54 -1.78
N THR A 107 -2.26 -5.70 -2.36
CA THR A 107 -2.61 -5.79 -3.79
C THR A 107 -4.05 -5.39 -4.07
N THR A 108 -4.82 -4.99 -3.04
CA THR A 108 -6.25 -4.64 -3.15
C THR A 108 -7.10 -5.73 -3.83
N ILE A 109 -6.63 -6.98 -3.75
CA ILE A 109 -7.39 -8.16 -4.20
C ILE A 109 -8.54 -8.41 -3.21
N GLY A 110 -8.28 -8.10 -1.93
CA GLY A 110 -9.26 -8.16 -0.84
C GLY A 110 -10.11 -6.93 -0.65
#